data_AF-A0A914DCD5-F1
#
_entry.id   AF-A0A914DCD5-F1
#
_cell.length_a   1.000
_cell.length_b   1.000
_cell.length_c   1.000
_cell.angle_alpha   90.00
_cell.angle_beta   90.00
_cell.angle_gamma   90.00
#
_symmetry.space_group_name_H-M   'P 1'
#
loop_
_entity.id
_entity.type
_entity.pdbx_description
1 polymer ?
#
loop_
_entity_poly.entity_id
_entity_poly.type
_entity_poly.pdbx_seq_one_letter_code
_entity_poly.pdbx_strand_id
1 'polypeptide(L)'
;MDETILLLGGGNGDWSAPFDKIDAIDIKTQKYIQIQTLPDVNHGYPHERKFHSSVKHRNDVYIIGGWSDNQVSSSNIEENATIYDDVWKLSLIISE
;
A
#
# COMPACT_ATOMS: atom_id res chain seq x y z
N MET A 1 17.03 -2.55 -5.32
CA MET A 1 16.16 -2.33 -4.13
C MET A 1 16.59 -3.19 -2.93
N ASP A 2 17.74 -3.88 -2.95
CA ASP A 2 18.05 -4.88 -1.92
C ASP A 2 18.40 -4.32 -0.54
N GLU A 3 18.50 -3.00 -0.41
CA GLU A 3 18.74 -2.30 0.87
C GLU A 3 17.71 -1.19 1.11
N THR A 4 16.47 -1.44 0.69
CA THR A 4 15.34 -0.52 0.86
C THR A 4 14.23 -1.20 1.66
N ILE A 5 13.74 -0.52 2.69
CA ILE A 5 12.52 -0.93 3.41
C ILE A 5 11.34 -0.18 2.78
N LEU A 6 10.36 -0.92 2.27
CA LEU A 6 9.14 -0.33 1.70
C LEU A 6 8.07 -0.21 2.80
N LEU A 7 7.41 0.94 2.88
CA LEU A 7 6.28 1.17 3.75
C LEU A 7 4.99 1.07 2.92
N LEU A 8 4.27 -0.03 3.08
CA LEU A 8 3.11 -0.36 2.27
C LEU A 8 1.84 -0.02 3.05
N GLY A 9 0.99 0.84 2.47
CA GLY A 9 -0.28 1.28 3.07
C GLY A 9 -0.13 1.81 4.50
N GLY A 10 -1.13 1.52 5.34
CA GLY A 10 -1.21 2.10 6.68
C GLY A 10 -1.80 3.51 6.65
N GLY A 11 -1.67 4.24 7.76
CA GLY A 11 -2.28 5.55 7.91
C GLY A 11 -2.62 5.89 9.36
N ASN A 12 -3.32 7.00 9.55
CA ASN A 12 -3.87 7.44 10.84
C ASN A 12 -5.41 7.55 10.74
N GLY A 13 -6.09 8.17 11.71
CA GLY A 13 -7.56 8.28 11.68
C GLY A 13 -8.13 9.06 10.48
N ASP A 14 -7.35 10.00 9.93
CA ASP A 14 -7.82 10.95 8.91
C ASP A 14 -7.26 10.66 7.51
N TRP A 15 -6.25 9.80 7.41
CA TRP A 15 -5.49 9.57 6.18
C TRP A 15 -5.02 8.12 6.06
N SER A 16 -5.00 7.63 4.82
CA SER A 16 -4.43 6.33 4.45
C SER A 16 -3.35 6.53 3.40
N ALA A 17 -2.27 5.74 3.48
CA ALA A 17 -1.20 5.83 2.50
C ALA A 17 -1.65 5.25 1.15
N PRO A 18 -1.42 5.97 0.03
CA PRO A 18 -1.74 5.47 -1.29
C PRO A 18 -0.70 4.47 -1.78
N PHE A 19 -1.03 3.78 -2.88
CA PHE A 19 -0.14 2.81 -3.52
C PHE A 19 0.40 3.25 -4.88
N ASP A 20 0.00 4.44 -5.37
CA ASP A 20 0.61 5.06 -6.55
C ASP A 20 2.03 5.56 -6.25
N LYS A 21 2.33 5.84 -4.99
CA LYS A 21 3.67 6.15 -4.48
C LYS A 21 3.88 5.45 -3.14
N ILE A 22 5.07 4.87 -2.99
CA ILE A 22 5.45 4.14 -1.78
C ILE A 22 6.57 4.89 -1.10
N ASP A 23 6.34 5.26 0.16
CA ASP A 23 7.40 5.75 1.02
C ASP A 23 8.34 4.60 1.37
N ALA A 24 9.62 4.90 1.42
CA ALA A 24 10.64 3.91 1.65
C ALA A 24 11.84 4.51 2.39
N ILE A 25 12.60 3.64 3.03
CA ILE A 25 13.85 4.02 3.70
C ILE A 25 14.99 3.34 2.96
N ASP A 26 15.90 4.15 2.43
CA ASP A 26 17.20 3.68 1.95
C ASP A 26 18.10 3.45 3.18
N ILE A 27 18.45 2.19 3.44
CA ILE A 27 19.17 1.81 4.66
C ILE A 27 20.61 2.36 4.65
N LYS A 28 21.27 2.42 3.48
CA LYS A 28 22.66 2.89 3.35
C LYS A 28 22.79 4.36 3.73
N THR A 29 21.89 5.16 3.18
CA THR A 29 21.91 6.62 3.33
C THR A 29 21.08 7.09 4.52
N GLN A 30 20.27 6.21 5.11
CA GLN A 30 19.34 6.49 6.20
C GLN A 30 18.35 7.61 5.84
N LYS A 31 17.94 7.67 4.58
CA LYS A 31 17.04 8.70 4.07
C LYS A 31 15.68 8.11 3.74
N TYR A 32 14.65 8.91 4.01
CA TYR A 32 13.34 8.72 3.42
C TYR A 32 13.38 9.06 1.94
N ILE A 33 12.86 8.16 1.13
CA ILE A 33 12.68 8.30 -0.30
C ILE A 33 11.24 7.94 -0.65
N GLN A 34 10.80 8.38 -1.82
CA GLN A 34 9.48 8.02 -2.36
C GLN A 34 9.67 7.36 -3.72
N ILE A 35 8.98 6.25 -3.92
CA ILE A 35 9.08 5.42 -5.12
C ILE A 35 7.74 5.46 -5.83
N GLN A 36 7.73 5.95 -7.06
CA GLN A 36 6.56 5.90 -7.93
C GLN A 36 6.31 4.45 -8.37
N THR A 37 5.07 3.98 -8.26
CA THR A 37 4.67 2.66 -8.76
C THR A 37 3.99 2.77 -10.11
N LEU A 38 3.72 1.61 -10.72
CA LEU A 38 2.94 1.50 -11.96
C LEU A 38 1.56 0.91 -11.66
N PRO A 39 0.51 1.40 -12.34
CA PRO A 39 -0.83 0.85 -12.18
C PRO A 39 -0.96 -0.50 -12.88
N ASP A 40 -1.84 -1.36 -12.37
CA ASP A 40 -2.37 -2.47 -13.15
C ASP A 40 -3.16 -1.92 -14.36
N VAL A 41 -2.99 -2.56 -15.52
CA VAL A 41 -3.58 -2.10 -16.78
C VAL A 41 -5.11 -2.10 -16.73
N ASN A 42 -5.71 -3.02 -15.97
CA ASN A 42 -7.16 -3.19 -15.94
C ASN A 42 -7.78 -2.61 -14.66
N HIS A 43 -7.06 -2.64 -13.54
CA HIS A 43 -7.60 -2.31 -12.22
C HIS A 43 -6.97 -1.06 -11.58
N GLY A 44 -5.93 -0.47 -12.19
CA GLY A 44 -5.26 0.68 -11.61
C GLY A 44 -4.45 0.31 -10.36
N TYR A 45 -4.67 1.04 -9.27
CA TYR A 45 -3.99 0.80 -7.99
C TYR A 45 -4.96 0.17 -6.98
N PRO A 46 -4.45 -0.60 -6.00
CA PRO A 46 -5.27 -0.94 -4.84
C PRO A 46 -5.73 0.34 -4.14
N HIS A 47 -6.98 0.32 -3.66
CA HIS A 47 -7.45 1.35 -2.73
C HIS A 47 -6.54 1.43 -1.50
N GLU A 48 -6.37 2.65 -0.98
CA GLU A 48 -5.64 2.95 0.25
C GLU A 48 -6.22 2.12 1.41
N ARG A 49 -5.35 1.47 2.19
CA ARG A 49 -5.78 0.51 3.21
C ARG A 49 -4.80 0.35 4.36
N LYS A 50 -5.36 0.05 5.53
CA LYS A 50 -4.68 -0.27 6.79
C LYS A 50 -4.87 -1.75 7.12
N PHE A 51 -4.13 -2.24 8.11
CA PHE A 51 -4.28 -3.59 8.68
C PHE A 51 -4.20 -4.75 7.68
N HIS A 52 -3.57 -4.56 6.52
CA HIS A 52 -3.33 -5.61 5.55
C HIS A 52 -2.09 -6.42 5.93
N SER A 53 -2.03 -7.67 5.47
CA SER A 53 -0.78 -8.42 5.50
C SER A 53 0.07 -8.07 4.29
N SER A 54 1.40 -8.04 4.45
CA SER A 54 2.32 -7.89 3.34
C SER A 54 3.45 -8.91 3.38
N VAL A 55 3.81 -9.47 2.21
CA VAL A 55 4.89 -10.46 2.10
C VAL A 55 5.72 -10.23 0.84
N LYS A 56 7.04 -10.16 0.99
CA LYS A 56 7.97 -10.17 -0.15
C LYS A 56 8.26 -11.62 -0.53
N HIS A 57 8.06 -11.96 -1.81
CA HIS A 57 8.50 -13.22 -2.38
C HIS A 57 9.25 -12.95 -3.68
N ARG A 58 10.56 -13.27 -3.68
CA ARG A 58 11.47 -12.94 -4.79
C ARG A 58 11.45 -11.45 -5.10
N ASN A 59 11.01 -11.08 -6.30
CA ASN A 59 10.99 -9.71 -6.81
C ASN A 59 9.60 -9.09 -6.74
N ASP A 60 8.66 -9.73 -6.04
CA ASP A 60 7.30 -9.24 -5.89
C ASP A 60 6.98 -9.03 -4.41
N VAL A 61 6.09 -8.08 -4.15
CA VAL A 61 5.44 -7.91 -2.85
C VAL A 61 3.95 -8.12 -3.01
N TYR A 62 3.36 -8.84 -2.07
CA TYR A 62 1.93 -9.13 -2.05
C TYR A 62 1.30 -8.36 -0.90
N ILE A 63 0.16 -7.72 -1.18
CA ILE A 63 -0.70 -7.04 -0.21
C ILE A 63 -2.00 -7.83 -0.14
N ILE A 64 -2.35 -8.32 1.04
CA ILE A 64 -3.47 -9.27 1.21
C ILE A 64 -4.48 -8.67 2.17
N GLY A 65 -5.70 -8.50 1.64
CA GLY A 65 -6.85 -7.93 2.33
C GLY A 65 -6.59 -6.53 2.87
N GLY A 66 -7.09 -6.29 4.07
CA GLY A 66 -6.96 -5.02 4.78
C GLY A 66 -8.31 -4.32 4.94
N TRP A 67 -8.24 -3.07 5.36
CA TRP A 67 -9.41 -2.31 5.78
C TRP A 67 -9.24 -0.84 5.44
N SER A 68 -10.32 -0.18 5.06
CA SER A 68 -10.34 1.27 4.83
C SER A 68 -11.58 1.91 5.43
N ASP A 69 -11.39 3.09 5.98
CA ASP A 69 -12.45 4.00 6.38
C ASP A 69 -13.11 4.55 5.11
N ASN A 70 -14.39 4.25 4.86
CA ASN A 70 -15.11 5.06 3.88
C ASN A 70 -15.36 6.40 4.56
N GLN A 71 -14.77 7.48 4.04
CA GLN A 71 -15.06 8.84 4.49
C GLN A 71 -16.54 9.16 4.25
N VAL A 72 -17.39 8.85 5.21
CA VAL A 72 -18.75 9.37 5.27
C VAL A 72 -18.93 9.89 6.69
N SER A 73 -19.18 11.20 6.77
CA SER A 73 -19.45 11.98 7.97
C SER A 73 -20.75 11.55 8.65
N SER A 74 -20.85 10.31 9.10
CA SER A 74 -21.98 9.81 9.87
C SER A 74 -21.48 9.16 11.14
N SER A 75 -22.21 9.41 12.22
CA SER A 75 -21.91 9.08 13.63
C SER A 75 -21.69 7.59 13.95
N ASN A 76 -21.64 6.70 12.96
CA ASN A 76 -21.50 5.25 13.11
C ASN A 76 -20.33 4.76 12.25
N ILE A 77 -19.15 4.63 12.86
CA ILE A 77 -17.89 4.22 12.21
C ILE A 77 -17.98 2.77 11.68
N GLU A 78 -18.80 1.92 12.29
CA GLU A 78 -18.87 0.50 11.95
C GLU A 78 -19.62 0.20 10.64
N GLU A 79 -20.54 1.06 10.17
CA GLU A 79 -21.33 0.81 8.95
C GLU A 79 -20.62 1.23 7.66
N ASN A 80 -19.56 2.03 7.74
CA ASN A 80 -18.91 2.63 6.58
C ASN A 80 -17.47 2.14 6.37
N ALA A 81 -17.12 0.96 6.84
CA ALA A 81 -15.78 0.44 6.63
C ALA A 81 -15.74 -0.64 5.56
N THR A 82 -14.77 -0.53 4.64
CA THR A 82 -14.56 -1.54 3.60
C THR A 82 -13.50 -2.51 4.07
N ILE A 83 -13.86 -3.79 4.23
CA ILE A 83 -12.92 -4.88 4.41
C ILE A 83 -12.59 -5.43 3.02
N TYR A 84 -11.31 -5.55 2.73
CA TYR A 84 -10.82 -6.15 1.49
C TYR A 84 -10.47 -7.62 1.71
N ASP A 85 -10.85 -8.47 0.76
CA ASP A 85 -10.51 -9.90 0.66
C ASP A 85 -9.70 -10.22 -0.61
N ASP A 86 -9.18 -9.18 -1.26
CA ASP A 86 -8.38 -9.25 -2.48
C ASP A 86 -6.87 -9.46 -2.20
N VAL A 87 -6.13 -9.75 -3.27
CA VAL A 87 -4.66 -9.84 -3.25
C VAL A 87 -4.10 -8.99 -4.36
N TRP A 88 -3.20 -8.08 -4.00
CA TRP A 88 -2.46 -7.26 -4.95
C TRP A 88 -0.99 -7.67 -5.00
N LYS A 89 -0.39 -7.54 -6.17
CA LYS A 89 1.03 -7.81 -6.40
C LYS A 89 1.72 -6.56 -6.93
N LEU A 90 2.79 -6.15 -6.28
CA LEU A 90 3.70 -5.09 -6.72
C LEU A 90 5.02 -5.71 -7.18
N SER A 91 5.37 -5.52 -8.46
CA SER A 91 6.68 -5.90 -8.98
C SER A 91 7.75 -4.90 -8.53
N LEU A 92 8.86 -5.41 -8.00
CA LEU A 92 10.05 -4.62 -7.64
C LEU A 92 11.07 -4.55 -8.78
N ILE A 93 10.82 -5.29 -9.87
CA ILE A 93 11.54 -5.10 -11.12
C ILE A 93 10.76 -4.07 -11.94
N ILE A 94 11.43 -2.99 -12.31
CA ILE A 94 10.98 -2.09 -13.35
C ILE A 94 11.42 -2.73 -14.66
N SER A 95 10.47 -3.18 -15.50
CA SER A 95 10.79 -3.55 -16.88
C SER A 95 11.02 -2.28 -17.68
N GLU A 96 12.15 -2.19 -18.38
CA GLU A 96 12.44 -1.15 -19.38
C GLU A 96 11.46 -1.21 -20.57
#